data_AF-A0A0D2DWP8-F1
#
_entry.id   AF-A0A0D2DWP8-F1
#
_cell.length_a   1.000
_cell.length_b   1.000
_cell.length_c   1.000
_cell.angle_alpha   90.00
_cell.angle_beta   90.00
_cell.angle_gamma   90.00
#
_symmetry.space_group_name_H-M   'P 1'
#
loop_
_entity.id
_entity.type
_entity.pdbx_description
1 polymer ?
#
loop_
_entity_poly.entity_id
_entity_poly.type
_entity_poly.pdbx_seq_one_letter_code
_entity_poly.pdbx_strand_id
1 'polypeptide(L)'
;MEQPDIPRMKRGGGRGHSTTTGTGVNLVLLSEHHGHRNSTSPSIPADSKGTPMTMTGTSSTPYLDALRRDGFVKIPNLLSPQLLLGLKGASKYTTDRARRGQWPYVRTVPKQYPPWHEWQAGDNIWGVQHLLHPDMGTRDTFAELYFSDEVLSVVKELVGLKDDHQGDEKLVMELFNLLVSPAENQDFELCWHRDDIRPDVTPEEEEKQLKEKSPGGQQLHAQYNIALFDDASLIVVPESHRRVRTETERNAAPYEANLPDQLLVRLAPGDAVFYDSNILHRGVYKGIDASQELGRMTLHGSIGLAGYGPERARQVLQHGVGDWVERAQFSMEGPKGNRAEAMRKRLVAMGTGKDLGYSLVG
;
A
#
# COMPACT_ATOMS: atom_id res chain seq x y z
N MET A 1 -39.49 -35.17 -50.42
CA MET A 1 -38.91 -35.40 -49.09
C MET A 1 -39.16 -34.12 -48.31
N GLU A 2 -40.06 -34.23 -47.34
CA GLU A 2 -40.83 -33.17 -46.69
C GLU A 2 -39.99 -32.29 -45.75
N GLN A 3 -40.35 -31.00 -45.67
CA GLN A 3 -40.04 -30.12 -44.56
C GLN A 3 -41.16 -30.22 -43.51
N PRO A 4 -40.87 -30.22 -42.20
CA PRO A 4 -41.92 -30.21 -41.19
C PRO A 4 -42.27 -28.79 -40.71
N ASP A 5 -43.55 -28.70 -40.36
CA ASP A 5 -44.34 -27.51 -40.05
C ASP A 5 -44.02 -26.78 -38.74
N ILE A 6 -44.28 -25.47 -38.77
CA ILE A 6 -44.41 -24.56 -37.64
C ILE A 6 -45.89 -24.42 -37.29
N PRO A 7 -46.31 -24.50 -36.01
CA PRO A 7 -47.58 -23.94 -35.57
C PRO A 7 -47.43 -22.69 -34.71
N ARG A 8 -48.24 -21.68 -35.05
CA ARG A 8 -48.41 -20.39 -34.37
C ARG A 8 -49.58 -20.45 -33.38
N MET A 9 -49.40 -19.75 -32.24
CA MET A 9 -50.38 -19.07 -31.39
C MET A 9 -51.49 -19.85 -30.67
N LYS A 10 -51.59 -19.61 -29.35
CA LYS A 10 -52.74 -18.89 -28.73
C LYS A 10 -52.33 -18.27 -27.38
N ARG A 11 -52.67 -16.98 -27.20
CA ARG A 11 -52.73 -16.26 -25.92
C ARG A 11 -54.09 -16.51 -25.27
N GLY A 12 -54.13 -16.64 -23.95
CA GLY A 12 -55.34 -16.65 -23.13
C GLY A 12 -54.96 -16.30 -21.69
N GLY A 13 -55.59 -15.26 -21.14
CA GLY A 13 -55.20 -14.62 -19.88
C GLY A 13 -55.68 -15.35 -18.62
N GLY A 14 -55.07 -14.99 -17.49
CA GLY A 14 -55.47 -15.40 -16.15
C GLY A 14 -54.91 -14.43 -15.11
N ARG A 15 -55.80 -13.61 -14.53
CA ARG A 15 -55.53 -12.76 -13.37
C ARG A 15 -55.36 -13.63 -12.13
N GLY A 16 -54.42 -13.26 -11.26
CA GLY A 16 -54.32 -13.75 -9.89
C GLY A 16 -53.62 -12.70 -9.01
N HIS A 17 -54.40 -11.99 -8.22
CA HIS A 17 -53.91 -11.23 -7.06
C HIS A 17 -53.45 -12.21 -5.98
N SER A 18 -52.32 -11.90 -5.33
CA SER A 18 -52.12 -12.28 -3.92
C SER A 18 -51.22 -11.26 -3.24
N THR A 19 -51.82 -10.59 -2.25
CA THR A 19 -51.23 -9.67 -1.28
C THR A 19 -50.94 -10.43 0.01
N THR A 20 -49.74 -10.27 0.57
CA THR A 20 -49.42 -10.52 2.00
C THR A 20 -48.12 -9.76 2.32
N THR A 21 -48.18 -8.60 2.99
CA THR A 21 -47.92 -8.40 4.44
C THR A 21 -46.57 -9.01 4.87
N GLY A 22 -45.54 -8.25 5.25
CA GLY A 22 -45.55 -7.14 6.20
C GLY A 22 -45.14 -7.68 7.58
N THR A 23 -43.84 -7.68 7.89
CA THR A 23 -43.31 -7.94 9.23
C THR A 23 -42.22 -6.92 9.54
N GLY A 24 -42.55 -6.01 10.45
CA GLY A 24 -41.64 -5.02 11.00
C GLY A 24 -40.69 -5.67 12.01
N VAL A 25 -39.44 -5.20 12.01
CA VAL A 25 -38.45 -5.54 13.02
C VAL A 25 -38.44 -4.41 14.05
N ASN A 26 -38.78 -4.76 15.28
CA ASN A 26 -38.78 -3.87 16.45
C ASN A 26 -37.35 -3.49 16.83
N LEU A 27 -37.10 -2.19 16.88
CA LEU A 27 -35.92 -1.56 17.47
C LEU A 27 -36.15 -1.45 18.98
N VAL A 28 -35.42 -2.22 19.79
CA VAL A 28 -35.41 -2.06 21.26
C VAL A 28 -34.16 -1.28 21.64
N LEU A 29 -34.37 -0.02 22.00
CA LEU A 29 -33.48 0.82 22.79
C LEU A 29 -33.50 0.33 24.24
N LEU A 30 -32.32 0.07 24.82
CA LEU A 30 -32.14 -0.01 26.27
C LEU A 30 -31.04 0.95 26.69
N SER A 31 -31.48 1.98 27.42
CA SER A 31 -30.70 2.99 28.10
C SER A 31 -30.27 2.52 29.49
N GLU A 32 -29.03 2.89 29.83
CA GLU A 32 -28.45 3.24 31.14
C GLU A 32 -28.85 2.51 32.43
N HIS A 33 -27.84 2.04 33.17
CA HIS A 33 -27.83 2.21 34.62
C HIS A 33 -26.41 2.49 35.15
N HIS A 34 -26.26 3.69 35.71
CA HIS A 34 -25.14 4.12 36.55
C HIS A 34 -25.15 3.38 37.89
N GLY A 35 -24.02 2.79 38.26
CA GLY A 35 -23.77 2.22 39.59
C GLY A 35 -22.48 2.80 40.19
N HIS A 36 -22.63 3.83 41.02
CA HIS A 36 -21.58 4.33 41.91
C HIS A 36 -21.22 3.26 42.97
N ARG A 37 -19.94 2.92 43.08
CA ARG A 37 -19.38 2.31 44.29
C ARG A 37 -18.07 2.99 44.66
N ASN A 38 -18.10 3.66 45.81
CA ASN A 38 -16.94 4.13 46.55
C ASN A 38 -16.12 2.93 47.04
N SER A 39 -14.82 2.94 46.77
CA SER A 39 -13.84 2.15 47.54
C SER A 39 -12.63 3.01 47.84
N THR A 40 -12.39 3.18 49.13
CA THR A 40 -11.26 3.85 49.77
C THR A 40 -9.93 3.18 49.46
N SER A 41 -8.94 3.96 49.01
CA SER A 41 -7.54 3.54 48.91
C SER A 41 -6.68 4.27 49.96
N PRO A 42 -5.65 3.65 50.55
CA PRO A 42 -4.80 4.28 51.56
C PRO A 42 -3.71 5.18 50.95
N SER A 43 -3.30 6.15 51.76
CA SER A 43 -2.31 7.21 51.54
C SER A 43 -0.91 6.75 51.09
N ILE A 44 -0.35 7.49 50.12
CA ILE A 44 1.05 7.42 49.64
C ILE A 44 1.87 8.51 50.37
N PRO A 45 3.11 8.24 50.83
CA PRO A 45 3.97 9.26 51.44
C PRO A 45 4.68 10.14 50.40
N ALA A 46 4.93 11.39 50.79
CA ALA A 46 5.47 12.46 49.97
C ALA A 46 7.01 12.39 49.76
N ASP A 47 7.41 13.04 48.66
CA ASP A 47 8.71 13.63 48.32
C ASP A 47 9.94 12.72 48.10
N SER A 48 10.27 12.56 46.80
CA SER A 48 11.66 12.64 46.35
C SER A 48 11.77 13.70 45.25
N LYS A 49 12.72 14.62 45.43
CA LYS A 49 12.97 15.78 44.56
C LYS A 49 13.31 15.31 43.13
N GLY A 50 12.41 15.57 42.19
CA GLY A 50 12.66 15.40 40.77
C GLY A 50 13.59 16.50 40.25
N THR A 51 14.78 16.09 39.79
CA THR A 51 15.64 16.85 38.89
C THR A 51 14.80 17.33 37.69
N PRO A 52 14.95 18.57 37.18
CA PRO A 52 14.16 19.02 36.05
C PRO A 52 14.52 18.14 34.84
N MET A 53 13.55 17.35 34.37
CA MET A 53 13.67 16.72 33.06
C MET A 53 13.75 17.84 32.04
N THR A 54 14.92 17.97 31.42
CA THR A 54 15.14 18.79 30.25
C THR A 54 14.10 18.35 29.22
N MET A 55 13.15 19.23 28.89
CA MET A 55 12.24 19.06 27.77
C MET A 55 13.12 18.93 26.53
N THR A 56 13.37 17.70 26.08
CA THR A 56 14.03 17.43 24.81
C THR A 56 13.14 18.03 23.73
N GLY A 57 13.61 19.09 23.08
CA GLY A 57 12.88 19.72 21.99
C GLY A 57 12.50 18.67 20.95
N THR A 58 11.27 18.75 20.45
CA THR A 58 10.81 17.91 19.34
C THR A 58 11.76 18.11 18.17
N SER A 59 12.36 17.03 17.67
CA SER A 59 13.24 17.06 16.49
C SER A 59 12.60 17.84 15.34
N SER A 60 13.42 18.54 14.55
CA SER A 60 12.95 19.21 13.32
C SER A 60 12.57 18.20 12.24
N THR A 61 12.99 16.94 12.33
CA THR A 61 12.70 15.87 11.36
C THR A 61 12.23 14.58 12.05
N PRO A 62 11.09 14.60 12.77
CA PRO A 62 10.66 13.47 13.58
C PRO A 62 10.37 12.18 12.76
N TYR A 63 9.91 12.31 11.51
CA TYR A 63 9.63 11.17 10.65
C TYR A 63 10.90 10.53 10.11
N LEU A 64 11.86 11.36 9.70
CA LEU A 64 13.18 10.88 9.27
C LEU A 64 13.93 10.21 10.43
N ASP A 65 13.83 10.77 11.64
CA ASP A 65 14.47 10.19 12.82
C ASP A 65 13.87 8.82 13.16
N ALA A 66 12.54 8.67 13.08
CA ALA A 66 11.86 7.39 13.26
C ALA A 66 12.27 6.37 12.18
N LEU A 67 12.30 6.78 10.91
CA LEU A 67 12.74 5.93 9.80
C LEU A 67 14.19 5.48 9.97
N ARG A 68 15.10 6.37 10.36
CA ARG A 68 16.51 6.04 10.60
C ARG A 68 16.66 5.06 11.76
N ARG A 69 15.93 5.28 12.85
CA ARG A 69 15.98 4.40 14.02
C ARG A 69 15.40 3.02 13.69
N ASP A 70 14.13 2.97 13.29
CA ASP A 70 13.32 1.75 13.28
C ASP A 70 13.24 1.08 11.90
N GLY A 71 13.54 1.82 10.82
CA GLY A 71 13.37 1.39 9.43
C GLY A 71 11.96 1.63 8.89
N PHE A 72 11.06 2.16 9.71
CA PHE A 72 9.72 2.59 9.31
C PHE A 72 9.19 3.71 10.22
N VAL A 73 8.15 4.39 9.77
CA VAL A 73 7.41 5.39 10.53
C VAL A 73 5.92 5.30 10.21
N LYS A 74 5.08 5.34 11.25
CA LYS A 74 3.62 5.40 11.11
C LYS A 74 3.13 6.83 11.17
N ILE A 75 2.23 7.19 10.26
CA ILE A 75 1.58 8.49 10.19
C ILE A 75 0.09 8.28 10.40
N PRO A 76 -0.44 8.54 11.61
CA PRO A 76 -1.85 8.33 11.89
C PRO A 76 -2.72 9.37 11.18
N ASN A 77 -3.89 8.96 10.68
CA ASN A 77 -4.87 9.84 10.04
C ASN A 77 -4.28 10.73 8.93
N LEU A 78 -3.43 10.19 8.07
CA LEU A 78 -2.87 10.91 6.93
C LEU A 78 -3.97 11.41 5.98
N LEU A 79 -5.05 10.65 5.84
CA LEU A 79 -6.15 10.96 4.93
C LEU A 79 -7.29 11.69 5.64
N SER A 80 -7.80 12.74 4.99
CA SER A 80 -9.08 13.34 5.39
C SER A 80 -10.24 12.34 5.22
N PRO A 81 -11.32 12.44 6.03
CA PRO A 81 -12.46 11.52 5.91
C PRO A 81 -13.09 11.50 4.50
N GLN A 82 -13.14 12.64 3.83
CA GLN A 82 -13.69 12.77 2.47
C GLN A 82 -12.79 12.07 1.44
N LEU A 83 -11.47 12.28 1.51
CA LEU A 83 -10.53 11.63 0.61
C LEU A 83 -10.50 10.12 0.84
N LEU A 84 -10.51 9.68 2.11
CA LEU A 84 -10.60 8.27 2.47
C LEU A 84 -11.86 7.60 1.87
N LEU A 85 -13.02 8.26 1.96
CA LEU A 85 -14.26 7.74 1.37
C LEU A 85 -14.17 7.62 -0.16
N GLY A 86 -13.63 8.64 -0.83
CA GLY A 86 -13.41 8.62 -2.28
C GLY A 86 -12.48 7.49 -2.71
N LEU A 87 -11.36 7.32 -1.99
CA LEU A 87 -10.39 6.26 -2.24
C LEU A 87 -10.97 4.87 -2.00
N LYS A 88 -11.78 4.68 -0.96
CA LYS A 88 -12.52 3.41 -0.75
C LYS A 88 -13.40 3.06 -1.96
N GLY A 89 -14.15 4.02 -2.47
CA GLY A 89 -15.00 3.84 -3.65
C GLY A 89 -14.19 3.50 -4.91
N ALA A 90 -13.15 4.28 -5.18
CA ALA A 90 -12.25 4.07 -6.31
C ALA A 90 -11.54 2.71 -6.26
N SER A 91 -10.97 2.36 -5.09
CA SER A 91 -10.30 1.07 -4.87
C SER A 91 -11.27 -0.10 -5.03
N LYS A 92 -12.48 -0.04 -4.45
CA LYS A 92 -13.47 -1.10 -4.65
C LYS A 92 -13.79 -1.29 -6.13
N TYR A 93 -14.10 -0.21 -6.85
CA TYR A 93 -14.40 -0.28 -8.28
C TYR A 93 -13.24 -0.89 -9.08
N THR A 94 -12.01 -0.45 -8.81
CA THR A 94 -10.80 -0.95 -9.46
C THR A 94 -10.55 -2.44 -9.16
N THR A 95 -10.67 -2.87 -7.90
CA THR A 95 -10.52 -4.27 -7.49
C THR A 95 -11.58 -5.15 -8.14
N ASP A 96 -12.83 -4.71 -8.16
CA ASP A 96 -13.93 -5.44 -8.80
C ASP A 96 -13.70 -5.64 -10.30
N ARG A 97 -13.16 -4.62 -10.98
CA ARG A 97 -12.78 -4.73 -12.40
C ARG A 97 -11.62 -5.69 -12.60
N ALA A 98 -10.58 -5.60 -11.77
CA ALA A 98 -9.42 -6.49 -11.84
C ALA A 98 -9.81 -7.96 -11.65
N ARG A 99 -10.67 -8.26 -10.66
CA ARG A 99 -11.21 -9.62 -10.42
C ARG A 99 -12.06 -10.17 -11.57
N ARG A 100 -12.54 -9.31 -12.48
CA ARG A 100 -13.29 -9.70 -13.69
C ARG A 100 -12.43 -9.71 -14.96
N GLY A 101 -11.11 -9.55 -14.85
CA GLY A 101 -10.22 -9.44 -16.02
C GLY A 101 -10.37 -8.15 -16.81
N GLN A 102 -11.05 -7.14 -16.26
CA GLN A 102 -11.28 -5.85 -16.92
C GLN A 102 -10.14 -4.85 -16.64
N TRP A 103 -9.05 -5.33 -16.05
CA TRP A 103 -7.79 -4.65 -15.83
C TRP A 103 -6.65 -5.68 -15.89
N PRO A 104 -5.72 -5.59 -16.87
CA PRO A 104 -4.73 -6.65 -17.10
C PRO A 104 -3.56 -6.60 -16.12
N TYR A 105 -3.30 -5.46 -15.49
CA TYR A 105 -2.14 -5.25 -14.64
C TYR A 105 -2.44 -5.66 -13.20
N VAL A 106 -2.30 -6.95 -12.91
CA VAL A 106 -2.59 -7.55 -11.59
C VAL A 106 -1.41 -8.35 -11.07
N ARG A 107 -1.39 -8.58 -9.76
CA ARG A 107 -0.52 -9.56 -9.10
C ARG A 107 -1.36 -10.77 -8.72
N THR A 108 -1.06 -11.92 -9.32
CA THR A 108 -1.84 -13.14 -9.19
C THR A 108 -1.32 -14.04 -8.06
N VAL A 109 -2.24 -14.74 -7.40
CA VAL A 109 -1.90 -15.82 -6.46
C VAL A 109 -1.50 -17.07 -7.26
N PRO A 110 -0.51 -17.87 -6.82
CA PRO A 110 0.29 -17.75 -5.60
C PRO A 110 1.63 -17.03 -5.81
N LYS A 111 1.74 -16.14 -6.80
CA LYS A 111 3.03 -15.62 -7.23
C LYS A 111 3.39 -14.28 -6.56
N GLN A 112 4.49 -14.27 -5.81
CA GLN A 112 5.04 -13.05 -5.21
C GLN A 112 5.74 -12.13 -6.21
N TYR A 113 6.55 -12.68 -7.12
CA TYR A 113 7.43 -11.90 -8.01
C TYR A 113 6.95 -11.89 -9.46
N PRO A 114 7.30 -10.87 -10.26
CA PRO A 114 7.07 -10.89 -11.70
C PRO A 114 7.94 -11.95 -12.43
N PRO A 115 7.64 -12.25 -13.70
CA PRO A 115 6.45 -11.81 -14.44
C PRO A 115 5.20 -12.53 -13.93
N TRP A 116 4.13 -11.78 -13.66
CA TRP A 116 2.81 -12.36 -13.44
C TRP A 116 2.21 -12.72 -14.80
N HIS A 117 1.46 -13.81 -14.87
CA HIS A 117 0.75 -14.17 -16.10
C HIS A 117 -0.41 -13.21 -16.36
N GLU A 118 -0.85 -13.16 -17.62
CA GLU A 118 -2.08 -12.46 -17.96
C GLU A 118 -3.26 -13.09 -17.23
N TRP A 119 -4.08 -12.26 -16.58
CA TRP A 119 -5.25 -12.71 -15.84
C TRP A 119 -6.14 -13.64 -16.70
N GLN A 120 -6.53 -14.78 -16.12
CA GLN A 120 -7.49 -15.74 -16.65
C GLN A 120 -8.70 -15.86 -15.75
N ALA A 121 -9.83 -16.31 -16.31
CA ALA A 121 -11.03 -16.58 -15.52
C ALA A 121 -10.73 -17.63 -14.43
N GLY A 122 -11.01 -17.27 -13.17
CA GLY A 122 -10.70 -18.09 -11.99
C GLY A 122 -9.40 -17.70 -11.29
N ASP A 123 -8.59 -16.81 -11.86
CA ASP A 123 -7.41 -16.29 -11.15
C ASP A 123 -7.82 -15.44 -9.96
N ASN A 124 -7.11 -15.68 -8.86
CA ASN A 124 -7.17 -14.84 -7.68
C ASN A 124 -6.03 -13.82 -7.66
N ILE A 125 -6.26 -12.67 -7.03
CA ILE A 125 -5.31 -11.56 -7.02
C ILE A 125 -5.02 -11.10 -5.59
N TRP A 126 -3.79 -10.67 -5.36
CA TRP A 126 -3.38 -10.01 -4.11
C TRP A 126 -2.94 -8.55 -4.35
N GLY A 127 -2.94 -8.10 -5.60
CA GLY A 127 -2.70 -6.70 -5.94
C GLY A 127 -3.20 -6.28 -7.32
N VAL A 128 -3.48 -4.99 -7.44
CA VAL A 128 -3.79 -4.29 -8.70
C VAL A 128 -2.70 -3.25 -8.95
N GLN A 129 -2.18 -3.20 -10.17
CA GLN A 129 -1.03 -2.37 -10.51
C GLN A 129 -1.42 -1.17 -11.39
N HIS A 130 -0.56 -0.15 -11.39
CA HIS A 130 -0.66 1.05 -12.24
C HIS A 130 -1.93 1.88 -12.01
N LEU A 131 -2.17 2.29 -10.76
CA LEU A 131 -3.33 3.12 -10.41
C LEU A 131 -3.38 4.48 -11.13
N LEU A 132 -2.23 4.96 -11.62
CA LEU A 132 -2.11 6.23 -12.35
C LEU A 132 -2.15 6.05 -13.88
N HIS A 133 -2.40 4.83 -14.37
CA HIS A 133 -2.44 4.54 -15.79
C HIS A 133 -3.55 5.34 -16.49
N PRO A 134 -3.33 5.88 -17.71
CA PRO A 134 -4.32 6.68 -18.44
C PRO A 134 -5.64 5.96 -18.67
N ASP A 135 -5.59 4.64 -18.89
CA ASP A 135 -6.77 3.82 -19.16
C ASP A 135 -7.52 3.40 -17.86
N MET A 136 -7.02 3.79 -16.68
CA MET A 136 -7.72 3.58 -15.41
C MET A 136 -8.75 4.69 -15.18
N GLY A 137 -10.03 4.34 -15.28
CA GLY A 137 -11.14 5.31 -15.17
C GLY A 137 -11.28 6.01 -13.82
N THR A 138 -10.63 5.51 -12.77
CA THR A 138 -10.61 6.10 -11.42
C THR A 138 -9.27 6.77 -11.08
N ARG A 139 -8.34 6.89 -12.05
CA ARG A 139 -6.97 7.38 -11.83
C ARG A 139 -6.91 8.76 -11.18
N ASP A 140 -7.86 9.65 -11.47
CA ASP A 140 -7.83 11.03 -10.96
C ASP A 140 -8.00 11.06 -9.43
N THR A 141 -8.78 10.13 -8.85
CA THR A 141 -8.88 10.00 -7.38
C THR A 141 -7.56 9.54 -6.76
N PHE A 142 -6.86 8.63 -7.44
CA PHE A 142 -5.54 8.17 -7.01
C PHE A 142 -4.47 9.25 -7.18
N ALA A 143 -4.50 9.99 -8.28
CA ALA A 143 -3.58 11.08 -8.57
C ALA A 143 -3.72 12.22 -7.55
N GLU A 144 -4.95 12.56 -7.16
CA GLU A 144 -5.23 13.59 -6.16
C GLU A 144 -4.51 13.33 -4.83
N LEU A 145 -4.46 12.06 -4.41
CA LEU A 145 -3.68 11.62 -3.24
C LEU A 145 -2.17 11.55 -3.54
N TYR A 146 -1.77 10.89 -4.63
CA TYR A 146 -0.36 10.62 -4.92
C TYR A 146 0.49 11.90 -5.01
N PHE A 147 -0.09 12.98 -5.53
CA PHE A 147 0.55 14.29 -5.67
C PHE A 147 0.17 15.30 -4.57
N SER A 148 -0.52 14.85 -3.52
CA SER A 148 -0.99 15.67 -2.39
C SER A 148 0.14 16.19 -1.52
N ASP A 149 -0.08 17.30 -0.82
CA ASP A 149 0.90 17.83 0.14
C ASP A 149 1.01 16.92 1.38
N GLU A 150 -0.07 16.21 1.73
CA GLU A 150 -0.11 15.23 2.81
C GLU A 150 0.94 14.13 2.60
N VAL A 151 0.97 13.52 1.41
CA VAL A 151 1.99 12.50 1.07
C VAL A 151 3.35 13.15 0.87
N LEU A 152 3.43 14.23 0.09
CA LEU A 152 4.71 14.79 -0.33
C LEU A 152 5.47 15.52 0.77
N SER A 153 4.80 16.05 1.79
CA SER A 153 5.45 16.60 2.97
C SER A 153 6.22 15.53 3.74
N VAL A 154 5.61 14.36 3.95
CA VAL A 154 6.28 13.20 4.57
C VAL A 154 7.44 12.74 3.70
N VAL A 155 7.19 12.51 2.40
CA VAL A 155 8.24 12.08 1.46
C VAL A 155 9.44 13.03 1.49
N LYS A 156 9.22 14.34 1.37
CA LYS A 156 10.29 15.35 1.40
C LYS A 156 11.07 15.30 2.70
N GLU A 157 10.43 15.09 3.83
CA GLU A 157 11.16 14.89 5.09
C GLU A 157 12.03 13.64 5.05
N LEU A 158 11.51 12.50 4.60
CA LEU A 158 12.25 11.23 4.59
C LEU A 158 13.44 11.25 3.63
N VAL A 159 13.33 11.95 2.50
CA VAL A 159 14.41 12.05 1.49
C VAL A 159 15.32 13.27 1.70
N GLY A 160 15.19 13.99 2.83
CA GLY A 160 16.10 15.08 3.21
C GLY A 160 15.85 16.42 2.50
N LEU A 161 14.62 16.64 2.02
CA LEU A 161 14.17 17.85 1.30
C LEU A 161 13.19 18.72 2.10
N LYS A 162 12.99 18.46 3.41
CA LYS A 162 12.01 19.19 4.24
C LYS A 162 12.16 20.72 4.15
N ASP A 163 13.39 21.19 4.31
CA ASP A 163 13.73 22.61 4.35
C ASP A 163 14.18 23.15 2.97
N ASP A 164 14.05 22.34 1.93
CA ASP A 164 14.41 22.71 0.56
C ASP A 164 13.21 23.33 -0.16
N HIS A 165 13.28 24.64 -0.40
CA HIS A 165 12.28 25.39 -1.18
C HIS A 165 12.11 24.88 -2.62
N GLN A 166 13.10 24.19 -3.18
CA GLN A 166 13.05 23.53 -4.49
C GLN A 166 12.84 22.01 -4.37
N GLY A 167 12.42 21.50 -3.20
CA GLY A 167 12.28 20.06 -2.97
C GLY A 167 11.38 19.36 -3.99
N ASP A 168 10.26 19.97 -4.39
CA ASP A 168 9.36 19.43 -5.41
C ASP A 168 10.03 19.28 -6.79
N GLU A 169 11.06 20.10 -7.08
CA GLU A 169 11.81 20.04 -8.33
C GLU A 169 12.77 18.84 -8.38
N LYS A 170 13.02 18.22 -7.23
CA LYS A 170 13.92 17.06 -7.07
C LYS A 170 13.16 15.74 -6.94
N LEU A 171 11.83 15.76 -6.90
CA LEU A 171 11.02 14.55 -6.84
C LEU A 171 10.68 14.01 -8.23
N VAL A 172 10.63 12.68 -8.35
CA VAL A 172 10.14 11.93 -9.51
C VAL A 172 9.03 10.98 -9.08
N MET A 173 7.99 10.86 -9.91
CA MET A 173 6.95 9.85 -9.69
C MET A 173 7.46 8.46 -10.05
N GLU A 174 6.85 7.44 -9.49
CA GLU A 174 7.28 6.05 -9.65
C GLU A 174 6.05 5.13 -9.72
N LEU A 175 5.95 4.13 -8.84
CA LEU A 175 4.83 3.20 -8.80
C LEU A 175 3.71 3.68 -7.87
N PHE A 176 2.48 3.31 -8.23
CA PHE A 176 1.34 3.39 -7.35
C PHE A 176 0.37 2.25 -7.64
N ASN A 177 0.18 1.39 -6.64
CA ASN A 177 -0.52 0.11 -6.73
C ASN A 177 -1.52 -0.02 -5.57
N LEU A 178 -2.41 -1.01 -5.67
CA LEU A 178 -3.35 -1.37 -4.62
C LEU A 178 -3.11 -2.80 -4.20
N LEU A 179 -2.86 -3.04 -2.92
CA LEU A 179 -2.79 -4.37 -2.33
C LEU A 179 -4.18 -4.77 -1.82
N VAL A 180 -4.62 -5.98 -2.14
CA VAL A 180 -5.98 -6.45 -1.83
C VAL A 180 -5.97 -7.84 -1.19
N SER A 181 -6.99 -8.13 -0.38
CA SER A 181 -7.24 -9.51 0.05
C SER A 181 -7.56 -10.41 -1.15
N PRO A 182 -6.97 -11.61 -1.23
CA PRO A 182 -7.43 -12.62 -2.18
C PRO A 182 -8.89 -13.02 -1.89
N ALA A 183 -9.61 -13.38 -2.94
CA ALA A 183 -10.99 -13.89 -2.86
C ALA A 183 -11.03 -15.37 -2.44
N GLU A 184 -12.23 -15.93 -2.39
CA GLU A 184 -12.51 -17.37 -2.17
C GLU A 184 -11.94 -17.92 -0.85
N ASN A 185 -11.80 -17.06 0.17
CA ASN A 185 -11.21 -17.43 1.47
C ASN A 185 -9.81 -18.06 1.35
N GLN A 186 -9.08 -17.72 0.28
CA GLN A 186 -7.73 -18.20 0.05
C GLN A 186 -6.72 -17.26 0.70
N ASP A 187 -6.05 -17.74 1.75
CA ASP A 187 -4.93 -17.00 2.33
C ASP A 187 -3.74 -16.95 1.36
N PHE A 188 -2.96 -15.88 1.44
CA PHE A 188 -1.72 -15.72 0.68
C PHE A 188 -0.66 -15.06 1.55
N GLU A 189 0.60 -15.42 1.37
CA GLU A 189 1.71 -14.82 2.09
C GLU A 189 2.92 -14.64 1.17
N LEU A 190 3.63 -13.54 1.40
CA LEU A 190 4.92 -13.26 0.82
C LEU A 190 5.99 -13.87 1.73
N CYS A 191 7.08 -14.36 1.14
CA CYS A 191 8.26 -14.78 1.86
C CYS A 191 8.97 -13.57 2.49
N TRP A 192 9.84 -13.82 3.47
CA TRP A 192 10.73 -12.78 3.99
C TRP A 192 11.64 -12.24 2.90
N HIS A 193 11.63 -10.93 2.72
CA HIS A 193 12.41 -10.28 1.67
C HIS A 193 12.83 -8.86 2.06
N ARG A 194 13.79 -8.37 1.29
CA ARG A 194 14.07 -6.94 1.09
C ARG A 194 13.75 -6.67 -0.37
N ASP A 195 13.35 -5.46 -0.73
CA ASP A 195 12.76 -5.21 -2.06
C ASP A 195 13.69 -5.53 -3.24
N ASP A 196 15.00 -5.32 -3.10
CA ASP A 196 15.95 -5.69 -4.17
C ASP A 196 17.17 -6.48 -3.73
N ILE A 197 17.33 -6.78 -2.44
CA ILE A 197 18.47 -7.58 -1.98
C ILE A 197 18.00 -9.02 -1.84
N ARG A 198 18.47 -9.87 -2.77
CA ARG A 198 18.12 -11.28 -2.81
C ARG A 198 18.52 -11.99 -1.49
N PRO A 199 17.80 -13.03 -1.06
CA PRO A 199 18.09 -13.73 0.18
C PRO A 199 19.38 -14.57 0.13
N ASP A 200 19.86 -14.92 -1.06
CA ASP A 200 21.00 -15.81 -1.31
C ASP A 200 22.36 -15.08 -1.44
N VAL A 201 22.39 -13.75 -1.38
CA VAL A 201 23.65 -12.99 -1.44
C VAL A 201 24.48 -13.20 -0.16
N THR A 202 25.80 -13.13 -0.29
CA THR A 202 26.70 -13.22 0.87
C THR A 202 26.54 -12.01 1.81
N PRO A 203 26.93 -12.11 3.09
CA PRO A 203 26.90 -10.96 4.01
C PRO A 203 27.64 -9.72 3.48
N GLU A 204 28.79 -9.90 2.83
CA GLU A 204 29.60 -8.81 2.29
C GLU A 204 28.88 -8.09 1.16
N GLU A 205 28.23 -8.84 0.26
CA GLU A 205 27.45 -8.28 -0.83
C GLU A 205 26.15 -7.62 -0.34
N GLU A 206 25.50 -8.21 0.68
CA GLU A 206 24.36 -7.57 1.34
C GLU A 206 24.75 -6.22 1.96
N GLU A 207 25.86 -6.17 2.69
CA GLU A 207 26.34 -4.92 3.29
C GLU A 207 26.62 -3.84 2.24
N LYS A 208 27.25 -4.23 1.12
CA LYS A 208 27.51 -3.35 0.00
C LYS A 208 26.22 -2.80 -0.61
N GLN A 209 25.25 -3.66 -0.94
CA GLN A 209 23.98 -3.23 -1.55
C GLN A 209 23.15 -2.35 -0.60
N LEU A 210 23.17 -2.62 0.71
CA LEU A 210 22.54 -1.77 1.71
C LEU A 210 23.09 -0.33 1.67
N LYS A 211 24.43 -0.18 1.60
CA LYS A 211 25.12 1.11 1.52
C LYS A 211 24.87 1.84 0.20
N GLU A 212 24.83 1.11 -0.92
CA GLU A 212 24.57 1.69 -2.25
C GLU A 212 23.16 2.28 -2.35
N LYS A 213 22.16 1.61 -1.76
CA LYS A 213 20.77 2.08 -1.76
C LYS A 213 20.49 3.21 -0.76
N SER A 214 21.24 3.26 0.33
CA SER A 214 21.12 4.28 1.37
C SER A 214 22.48 4.94 1.63
N PRO A 215 23.05 5.67 0.65
CA PRO A 215 24.37 6.27 0.78
C PRO A 215 24.38 7.26 1.96
N GLY A 216 25.33 7.07 2.88
CA GLY A 216 25.38 7.87 4.11
C GLY A 216 24.18 7.68 5.04
N GLY A 217 23.43 6.58 4.91
CA GLY A 217 22.19 6.33 5.66
C GLY A 217 20.99 7.15 5.18
N GLN A 218 21.06 7.73 3.98
CA GLN A 218 20.00 8.51 3.38
C GLN A 218 19.30 7.73 2.26
N GLN A 219 18.00 7.49 2.42
CA GLN A 219 17.22 6.86 1.35
C GLN A 219 17.05 7.81 0.17
N LEU A 220 17.08 7.22 -1.02
CA LEU A 220 16.88 7.92 -2.30
C LEU A 220 15.40 7.97 -2.73
N HIS A 221 14.52 7.36 -1.95
CA HIS A 221 13.08 7.34 -2.18
C HIS A 221 12.34 7.10 -0.88
N ALA A 222 11.03 7.30 -0.91
CA ALA A 222 10.12 6.92 0.15
C ALA A 222 9.10 5.94 -0.43
N GLN A 223 9.03 4.76 0.17
CA GLN A 223 7.97 3.78 -0.09
C GLN A 223 6.96 3.82 1.05
N TYR A 224 5.68 3.61 0.73
CA TYR A 224 4.62 3.69 1.71
C TYR A 224 3.44 2.75 1.42
N ASN A 225 2.74 2.42 2.50
CA ASN A 225 1.43 1.79 2.50
C ASN A 225 0.43 2.71 3.21
N ILE A 226 -0.72 3.01 2.60
CA ILE A 226 -1.81 3.78 3.18
C ILE A 226 -3.04 2.88 3.27
N ALA A 227 -3.51 2.62 4.49
CA ALA A 227 -4.58 1.67 4.75
C ALA A 227 -5.94 2.33 4.52
N LEU A 228 -6.77 1.75 3.64
CA LEU A 228 -8.15 2.22 3.45
C LEU A 228 -9.11 1.52 4.41
N PHE A 229 -8.78 0.31 4.85
CA PHE A 229 -9.47 -0.45 5.89
C PHE A 229 -8.44 -0.83 6.97
N ASP A 230 -8.89 -1.41 8.08
CA ASP A 230 -7.96 -1.96 9.07
C ASP A 230 -6.97 -2.93 8.38
N ASP A 231 -5.68 -2.68 8.56
CA ASP A 231 -4.61 -3.44 7.93
C ASP A 231 -3.63 -3.94 8.99
N ALA A 232 -3.37 -5.24 8.95
CA ALA A 232 -2.39 -5.95 9.75
C ALA A 232 -1.67 -6.99 8.89
N SER A 233 -1.36 -6.63 7.64
CA SER A 233 -0.68 -7.52 6.69
C SER A 233 0.83 -7.36 6.68
N LEU A 234 1.38 -6.17 6.97
CA LEU A 234 2.82 -5.93 6.94
C LEU A 234 3.49 -6.34 8.25
N ILE A 235 4.47 -7.24 8.15
CA ILE A 235 5.33 -7.65 9.26
C ILE A 235 6.76 -7.25 8.91
N VAL A 236 7.44 -6.57 9.83
CA VAL A 236 8.81 -6.06 9.65
C VAL A 236 9.71 -6.60 10.74
N VAL A 237 11.02 -6.66 10.48
CA VAL A 237 12.04 -6.74 11.54
C VAL A 237 12.63 -5.34 11.70
N PRO A 238 12.30 -4.59 12.77
CA PRO A 238 12.83 -3.25 12.99
C PRO A 238 14.37 -3.22 12.97
N GLU A 239 14.93 -2.07 12.59
CA GLU A 239 16.37 -1.81 12.49
C GLU A 239 17.15 -2.64 11.43
N SER A 240 16.51 -3.66 10.84
CA SER A 240 17.15 -4.54 9.87
C SER A 240 17.62 -3.81 8.61
N HIS A 241 17.06 -2.65 8.27
CA HIS A 241 17.43 -1.83 7.10
C HIS A 241 18.88 -1.33 7.11
N ARG A 242 19.55 -1.31 8.27
CA ARG A 242 20.93 -0.80 8.43
C ARG A 242 21.98 -1.88 8.65
N ARG A 243 21.58 -3.15 8.66
CA ARG A 243 22.47 -4.28 8.94
C ARG A 243 22.21 -5.43 7.99
N VAL A 244 23.23 -6.27 7.81
CA VAL A 244 23.08 -7.57 7.15
C VAL A 244 22.10 -8.46 7.92
N ARG A 245 21.54 -9.47 7.25
CA ARG A 245 20.72 -10.49 7.91
C ARG A 245 21.56 -11.21 8.97
N THR A 246 20.96 -11.46 10.13
CA THR A 246 21.54 -12.33 11.16
C THR A 246 21.62 -13.76 10.66
N GLU A 247 22.37 -14.62 11.35
CA GLU A 247 22.42 -16.05 11.02
C GLU A 247 21.03 -16.70 11.10
N THR A 248 20.22 -16.34 12.11
CA THR A 248 18.83 -16.81 12.24
C THR A 248 17.97 -16.36 11.05
N GLU A 249 18.03 -15.09 10.66
CA GLU A 249 17.26 -14.56 9.53
C GLU A 249 17.68 -15.18 8.19
N ARG A 250 18.98 -15.49 8.02
CA ARG A 250 19.51 -16.10 6.80
C ARG A 250 19.14 -17.56 6.66
N ASN A 251 19.10 -18.28 7.78
CA ASN A 251 18.78 -19.72 7.81
C ASN A 251 17.27 -19.99 7.94
N ALA A 252 16.44 -18.95 8.08
CA ALA A 252 15.00 -19.08 8.17
C ALA A 252 14.41 -19.65 6.87
N ALA A 253 13.37 -20.49 7.01
CA ALA A 253 12.58 -20.91 5.86
C ALA A 253 11.94 -19.68 5.19
N PRO A 254 11.69 -19.68 3.87
CA PRO A 254 11.14 -18.52 3.16
C PRO A 254 9.86 -17.96 3.80
N TYR A 255 9.00 -18.83 4.31
CA TYR A 255 7.72 -18.48 4.94
C TYR A 255 7.72 -18.64 6.46
N GLU A 256 8.90 -18.67 7.09
CA GLU A 256 9.03 -18.78 8.55
C GLU A 256 8.08 -17.81 9.26
N ALA A 257 7.23 -18.34 10.15
CA ALA A 257 6.15 -17.56 10.74
C ALA A 257 6.67 -16.51 11.72
N ASN A 258 7.81 -16.78 12.36
CA ASN A 258 8.38 -15.94 13.38
C ASN A 258 9.89 -15.74 13.19
N LEU A 259 10.31 -14.49 13.01
CA LEU A 259 11.69 -14.06 13.19
C LEU A 259 11.84 -13.34 14.54
N PRO A 260 13.05 -13.37 15.15
CA PRO A 260 13.34 -12.56 16.33
C PRO A 260 12.99 -11.09 16.10
N ASP A 261 12.41 -10.47 17.12
CA ASP A 261 12.06 -9.04 17.16
C ASP A 261 11.09 -8.57 16.06
N GLN A 262 10.43 -9.49 15.34
CA GLN A 262 9.46 -9.12 14.32
C GLN A 262 8.31 -8.31 14.93
N LEU A 263 7.81 -7.34 14.15
CA LEU A 263 6.74 -6.45 14.55
C LEU A 263 5.65 -6.46 13.50
N LEU A 264 4.41 -6.63 13.95
CA LEU A 264 3.22 -6.50 13.13
C LEU A 264 2.77 -5.02 13.05
N VAL A 265 2.79 -4.47 11.84
CA VAL A 265 2.43 -3.07 11.57
C VAL A 265 0.91 -2.97 11.42
N ARG A 266 0.22 -2.63 12.53
CA ARG A 266 -1.22 -2.31 12.52
C ARG A 266 -1.48 -0.89 12.05
N LEU A 267 -2.43 -0.72 11.13
CA LEU A 267 -2.89 0.56 10.58
C LEU A 267 -4.42 0.62 10.63
N ALA A 268 -4.97 1.73 11.13
CA ALA A 268 -6.39 2.04 11.02
C ALA A 268 -6.70 2.68 9.65
N PRO A 269 -7.98 2.75 9.22
CA PRO A 269 -8.36 3.45 8.01
C PRO A 269 -7.87 4.90 7.99
N GLY A 270 -7.09 5.27 6.98
CA GLY A 270 -6.49 6.58 6.83
C GLY A 270 -5.07 6.70 7.38
N ASP A 271 -4.57 5.70 8.11
CA ASP A 271 -3.18 5.65 8.55
C ASP A 271 -2.25 5.29 7.39
N ALA A 272 -1.01 5.75 7.48
CA ALA A 272 0.07 5.37 6.60
C ALA A 272 1.25 4.78 7.37
N VAL A 273 2.01 3.91 6.72
CA VAL A 273 3.37 3.57 7.11
C VAL A 273 4.31 3.87 5.94
N PHE A 274 5.39 4.57 6.23
CA PHE A 274 6.51 4.74 5.32
C PHE A 274 7.65 3.88 5.83
N TYR A 275 8.39 3.20 4.96
CA TYR A 275 9.44 2.28 5.37
C TYR A 275 10.59 2.23 4.37
N ASP A 276 11.76 1.88 4.88
CA ASP A 276 12.97 1.66 4.09
C ASP A 276 12.80 0.42 3.23
N SER A 277 13.06 0.49 1.92
CA SER A 277 12.99 -0.69 1.05
C SER A 277 14.05 -1.75 1.39
N ASN A 278 15.07 -1.36 2.17
CA ASN A 278 16.01 -2.29 2.76
C ASN A 278 15.45 -3.02 3.98
N ILE A 279 14.36 -2.61 4.63
CA ILE A 279 13.88 -3.32 5.83
C ILE A 279 13.50 -4.76 5.47
N LEU A 280 13.91 -5.73 6.30
CA LEU A 280 13.48 -7.12 6.17
C LEU A 280 12.01 -7.21 6.56
N HIS A 281 11.16 -7.66 5.64
CA HIS A 281 9.73 -7.68 5.85
C HIS A 281 9.04 -8.80 5.07
N ARG A 282 7.77 -9.02 5.40
CA ARG A 282 6.86 -9.89 4.65
C ARG A 282 5.43 -9.37 4.75
N GLY A 283 4.58 -9.82 3.84
CA GLY A 283 3.15 -9.54 3.89
C GLY A 283 2.32 -10.82 4.04
N VAL A 284 1.36 -10.82 4.94
CA VAL A 284 0.41 -11.92 5.16
C VAL A 284 -1.00 -11.41 4.87
N TYR A 285 -1.72 -12.11 4.00
CA TYR A 285 -2.99 -11.68 3.44
C TYR A 285 -4.05 -12.70 3.80
N LYS A 286 -5.10 -12.23 4.48
CA LYS A 286 -6.28 -13.06 4.74
C LYS A 286 -7.20 -13.04 3.54
N GLY A 287 -7.55 -14.25 3.10
CA GLY A 287 -8.56 -14.47 2.08
C GLY A 287 -9.93 -14.06 2.59
N ILE A 288 -10.81 -13.68 1.68
CA ILE A 288 -12.19 -13.24 2.00
C ILE A 288 -13.21 -13.86 1.07
N ASP A 289 -14.48 -13.87 1.47
CA ASP A 289 -15.59 -13.96 0.52
C ASP A 289 -15.81 -12.59 -0.13
N ALA A 290 -15.25 -12.43 -1.33
CA ALA A 290 -15.36 -11.21 -2.14
C ALA A 290 -16.80 -10.78 -2.48
N SER A 291 -17.80 -11.66 -2.31
CA SER A 291 -19.22 -11.32 -2.51
C SER A 291 -19.86 -10.66 -1.29
N GLN A 292 -19.27 -10.86 -0.09
CA GLN A 292 -19.79 -10.37 1.19
C GLN A 292 -18.89 -9.31 1.83
N GLU A 293 -17.59 -9.38 1.56
CA GLU A 293 -16.56 -8.61 2.26
C GLU A 293 -15.67 -7.84 1.28
N LEU A 294 -15.10 -6.74 1.78
CA LEU A 294 -14.08 -5.97 1.04
C LEU A 294 -12.66 -6.41 1.39
N GLY A 295 -12.46 -6.92 2.61
CA GLY A 295 -11.15 -7.26 3.17
C GLY A 295 -10.18 -6.08 3.16
N ARG A 296 -8.90 -6.40 3.03
CA ARG A 296 -7.83 -5.41 2.91
C ARG A 296 -7.93 -4.65 1.60
N MET A 297 -7.78 -3.33 1.67
CA MET A 297 -7.39 -2.48 0.54
C MET A 297 -6.38 -1.45 1.04
N THR A 298 -5.16 -1.53 0.51
CA THR A 298 -4.04 -0.70 0.96
C THR A 298 -3.30 -0.15 -0.24
N LEU A 299 -3.22 1.18 -0.32
CA LEU A 299 -2.51 1.86 -1.39
C LEU A 299 -1.01 1.74 -1.13
N HIS A 300 -0.28 1.24 -2.11
CA HIS A 300 1.16 1.01 -2.03
C HIS A 300 1.84 1.88 -3.08
N GLY A 301 2.65 2.84 -2.63
CA GLY A 301 3.30 3.80 -3.52
C GLY A 301 4.76 3.99 -3.20
N SER A 302 5.49 4.53 -4.19
CA SER A 302 6.82 5.06 -3.95
C SER A 302 7.02 6.37 -4.72
N ILE A 303 7.84 7.26 -4.15
CA ILE A 303 8.29 8.51 -4.78
C ILE A 303 9.79 8.64 -4.53
N GLY A 304 10.55 8.98 -5.58
CA GLY A 304 12.00 9.01 -5.55
C GLY A 304 12.60 10.39 -5.73
N LEU A 305 13.91 10.46 -5.52
CA LEU A 305 14.73 11.57 -5.95
C LEU A 305 15.08 11.43 -7.44
N ALA A 306 14.93 12.52 -8.18
CA ALA A 306 15.38 12.61 -9.56
C ALA A 306 16.93 12.63 -9.64
N GLY A 307 17.49 12.10 -10.73
CA GLY A 307 18.92 12.17 -11.01
C GLY A 307 19.80 11.09 -10.36
N TYR A 308 19.21 10.12 -9.66
CA TYR A 308 19.96 9.02 -9.02
C TYR A 308 19.94 7.72 -9.86
N GLY A 309 20.82 7.65 -10.88
CA GLY A 309 21.37 6.42 -11.47
C GLY A 309 20.42 5.40 -12.18
N PRO A 310 21.00 4.49 -12.99
CA PRO A 310 20.26 3.43 -13.69
C PRO A 310 19.62 2.38 -12.76
N GLU A 311 20.13 2.22 -11.53
CA GLU A 311 19.58 1.28 -10.56
C GLU A 311 18.20 1.71 -10.06
N ARG A 312 17.97 3.01 -9.85
CA ARG A 312 16.63 3.50 -9.53
C ARG A 312 15.70 3.38 -10.71
N ALA A 313 16.18 3.68 -11.91
CA ALA A 313 15.43 3.45 -13.14
C ALA A 313 15.00 1.98 -13.26
N ARG A 314 15.84 1.00 -12.87
CA ARG A 314 15.44 -0.43 -12.83
C ARG A 314 14.29 -0.65 -11.86
N GLN A 315 14.41 -0.17 -10.62
CA GLN A 315 13.38 -0.37 -9.58
C GLN A 315 12.02 0.22 -9.97
N VAL A 316 12.04 1.36 -10.64
CA VAL A 316 10.82 2.07 -11.04
C VAL A 316 10.24 1.52 -12.35
N LEU A 317 11.09 1.26 -13.35
CA LEU A 317 10.67 0.91 -14.70
C LEU A 317 10.46 -0.59 -14.90
N GLN A 318 11.00 -1.47 -14.03
CA GLN A 318 10.73 -2.91 -14.08
C GLN A 318 9.23 -3.23 -13.99
N HIS A 319 8.43 -2.35 -13.41
CA HIS A 319 7.00 -2.53 -13.33
C HIS A 319 6.27 -2.15 -14.63
N GLY A 320 6.95 -1.70 -15.69
CA GLY A 320 6.30 -1.33 -16.96
C GLY A 320 5.68 0.07 -16.97
N VAL A 321 5.99 0.92 -15.97
CA VAL A 321 5.49 2.30 -15.91
C VAL A 321 5.93 3.12 -17.14
N GLY A 322 7.13 2.83 -17.65
CA GLY A 322 7.69 3.47 -18.84
C GLY A 322 6.86 3.29 -20.11
N ASP A 323 6.03 2.25 -20.21
CA ASP A 323 5.23 1.98 -21.40
C ASP A 323 3.99 2.87 -21.54
N TRP A 324 3.55 3.52 -20.46
CA TRP A 324 2.31 4.29 -20.45
C TRP A 324 2.42 5.69 -19.86
N VAL A 325 3.47 6.00 -19.08
CA VAL A 325 3.63 7.28 -18.38
C VAL A 325 3.61 8.49 -19.32
N GLU A 326 4.08 8.34 -20.56
CA GLU A 326 4.04 9.43 -21.55
C GLU A 326 2.59 9.88 -21.84
N ARG A 327 1.64 8.94 -21.84
CA ARG A 327 0.20 9.18 -22.06
C ARG A 327 -0.53 9.63 -20.79
N ALA A 328 0.07 9.52 -19.61
CA ALA A 328 -0.58 9.78 -18.33
C ALA A 328 -0.70 11.29 -18.01
N GLN A 329 -1.51 12.02 -18.77
CA GLN A 329 -1.79 13.43 -18.47
C GLN A 329 -2.83 13.52 -17.35
N PHE A 330 -2.49 14.17 -16.23
CA PHE A 330 -3.40 14.32 -15.09
C PHE A 330 -4.25 15.59 -15.24
N SER A 331 -5.52 15.53 -14.82
CA SER A 331 -6.50 16.62 -14.95
C SER A 331 -6.40 17.70 -13.87
N MET A 332 -5.53 17.52 -12.87
CA MET A 332 -5.36 18.46 -11.76
C MET A 332 -4.84 19.82 -12.24
N GLU A 333 -5.38 20.90 -11.67
CA GLU A 333 -4.97 22.27 -11.99
C GLU A 333 -4.06 22.88 -10.90
N GLY A 334 -3.54 24.07 -11.16
CA GLY A 334 -2.78 24.87 -10.20
C GLY A 334 -1.42 24.25 -9.80
N PRO A 335 -0.90 24.60 -8.61
CA PRO A 335 0.41 24.13 -8.16
C PRO A 335 0.55 22.60 -8.15
N LYS A 336 -0.51 21.88 -7.73
CA LYS A 336 -0.52 20.41 -7.72
C LYS A 336 -0.43 19.82 -9.13
N GLY A 337 -1.19 20.36 -10.09
CA GLY A 337 -1.10 19.98 -11.50
C GLY A 337 0.29 20.20 -12.10
N ASN A 338 0.88 21.37 -11.85
CA ASN A 338 2.24 21.70 -12.28
C ASN A 338 3.28 20.71 -11.72
N ARG A 339 3.14 20.37 -10.43
CA ARG A 339 4.00 19.40 -9.76
C ARG A 339 3.87 18.00 -10.37
N ALA A 340 2.64 17.53 -10.56
CA ALA A 340 2.36 16.22 -11.13
C ALA A 340 2.97 16.08 -12.54
N GLU A 341 2.79 17.10 -13.39
CA GLU A 341 3.39 17.11 -14.72
C GLU A 341 4.92 17.16 -14.69
N ALA A 342 5.51 17.91 -13.76
CA ALA A 342 6.96 17.96 -13.60
C ALA A 342 7.53 16.59 -13.16
N MET A 343 6.93 15.95 -12.16
CA MET A 343 7.32 14.61 -11.70
C MET A 343 7.19 13.56 -12.82
N ARG A 344 6.09 13.62 -13.59
CA ARG A 344 5.85 12.75 -14.76
C ARG A 344 6.91 12.93 -15.85
N LYS A 345 7.22 14.18 -16.23
CA LYS A 345 8.26 14.48 -17.22
C LYS A 345 9.63 13.95 -16.80
N ARG A 346 9.97 14.03 -15.51
CA ARG A 346 11.22 13.44 -14.99
C ARG A 346 11.23 11.92 -15.11
N LEU A 347 10.10 11.25 -14.88
CA LEU A 347 10.01 9.80 -15.09
C LEU A 347 10.15 9.44 -16.58
N VAL A 348 9.49 10.18 -17.48
CA VAL A 348 9.66 10.01 -18.93
C VAL A 348 11.13 10.17 -19.34
N ALA A 349 11.83 11.17 -18.78
CA ALA A 349 13.24 11.41 -19.05
C ALA A 349 14.18 10.28 -18.54
N MET A 350 13.73 9.45 -17.59
CA MET A 350 14.46 8.24 -17.19
C MET A 350 14.39 7.10 -18.22
N GLY A 351 13.45 7.18 -19.18
CA GLY A 351 13.27 6.21 -20.26
C GLY A 351 12.19 5.16 -19.98
N THR A 352 12.14 4.13 -20.83
CA THR A 352 11.09 3.08 -20.78
C THR A 352 11.47 1.89 -19.90
N GLY A 353 12.77 1.67 -19.69
CA GLY A 353 13.31 0.58 -18.87
C GLY A 353 13.22 -0.81 -19.49
N LYS A 354 12.91 -0.91 -20.79
CA LYS A 354 12.79 -2.18 -21.54
C LYS A 354 14.04 -3.08 -21.47
N ASP A 355 15.20 -2.51 -21.16
CA ASP A 355 16.48 -3.23 -21.07
C ASP A 355 16.99 -3.43 -19.62
N LEU A 356 16.21 -3.07 -18.58
CA LEU A 356 16.73 -3.01 -17.20
C LEU A 356 16.55 -4.30 -16.38
N GLY A 357 15.68 -5.22 -16.81
CA GLY A 357 15.36 -6.46 -16.09
C GLY A 357 14.58 -6.25 -14.78
N TYR A 358 14.29 -7.35 -14.05
CA TYR A 358 13.62 -7.32 -12.74
C TYR A 358 14.65 -7.51 -11.60
N SER A 359 14.48 -6.79 -10.47
CA SER A 359 15.29 -6.92 -9.26
C SER A 359 15.18 -8.32 -8.64
N LEU A 360 13.96 -8.85 -8.58
CA LEU A 360 13.64 -10.18 -8.06
C LEU A 360 12.75 -10.91 -9.06
N VAL A 361 13.15 -12.14 -9.39
CA VAL A 361 12.40 -13.05 -10.26
C VAL A 361 12.10 -14.32 -9.47
N GLY A 362 10.91 -14.87 -9.67
CA GLY A 362 10.43 -16.07 -8.98
C GLY A 362 9.50 -16.89 -9.83
#